data_AF-K0SZR7-F1
#
_entry.id   AF-K0SZR7-F1
#
_cell.length_a   1.000
_cell.length_b   1.000
_cell.length_c   1.000
_cell.angle_alpha   90.00
_cell.angle_beta   90.00
_cell.angle_gamma   90.00
#
_symmetry.space_group_name_H-M   'P 1'
#
loop_
_entity.id
_entity.type
_entity.pdbx_description
1 polymer ?
#
loop_
_entity_poly.entity_id
_entity_poly.type
_entity_poly.pdbx_seq_one_letter_code
_entity_poly.pdbx_strand_id
1 'polypeptide(L)'
;MPGYIREATVKGDIKSVLRWINLNRTEDRVNATSKAEKLGVSALQLAAISIQPALVTLLLQLGADIDQRNNEGYTAIGLVLHSPIASSEGTNEMTRLLLSWGASFFSEGDCSKRKCVAVARSDSKHVVADLLDSELGGRRSEIVNLSPRPELNGKTCVADEYLPGSNQYRVTLETKSKEALILDPENLRRRDRTPQDCGYYIGFRNGRTIRHDFDLNEDCQAFISALERGEARPVVTEEAEARAEQAAAELLAELGLDGSPVESSSSFKNKKFKKKGGKKKKKKKK
;
A
#
# COMPACT_ATOMS: atom_id res chain seq x y z
N MET A 1 -9.25 6.23 -15.86
CA MET A 1 -9.60 6.61 -14.47
C MET A 1 -10.21 8.02 -14.41
N PRO A 2 -11.39 8.20 -13.80
CA PRO A 2 -12.01 9.52 -13.57
C PRO A 2 -11.25 10.40 -12.57
N GLY A 3 -11.42 11.72 -12.65
CA GLY A 3 -10.71 12.69 -11.80
C GLY A 3 -10.97 12.52 -10.30
N TYR A 4 -12.20 12.20 -9.90
CA TYR A 4 -12.54 11.99 -8.48
C TYR A 4 -11.85 10.74 -7.90
N ILE A 5 -11.58 9.71 -8.72
CA ILE A 5 -10.83 8.52 -8.30
C ILE A 5 -9.35 8.82 -8.17
N ARG A 6 -8.79 9.65 -9.06
CA ARG A 6 -7.42 10.16 -8.91
C ARG A 6 -7.27 10.86 -7.56
N GLU A 7 -8.19 11.77 -7.22
CA GLU A 7 -8.14 12.48 -5.95
C GLU A 7 -8.30 11.54 -4.75
N ALA A 8 -9.23 10.58 -4.82
CA ALA A 8 -9.39 9.54 -3.82
C ALA A 8 -8.09 8.73 -3.63
N THR A 9 -7.40 8.39 -4.72
CA THR A 9 -6.12 7.66 -4.69
C THR A 9 -5.05 8.50 -3.99
N VAL A 10 -4.90 9.79 -4.34
CA VAL A 10 -3.91 10.67 -3.67
C VAL A 10 -4.19 10.85 -2.17
N LYS A 11 -5.47 10.86 -1.78
CA LYS A 11 -5.89 10.99 -0.37
C LYS A 11 -5.87 9.68 0.42
N GLY A 12 -5.66 8.53 -0.22
CA GLY A 12 -5.70 7.23 0.43
C GLY A 12 -7.10 6.75 0.76
N ASP A 13 -8.12 7.22 0.04
CA ASP A 13 -9.49 6.72 0.15
C ASP A 13 -9.62 5.37 -0.58
N ILE A 14 -9.12 4.34 0.09
CA ILE A 14 -9.14 2.94 -0.38
C ILE A 14 -10.58 2.51 -0.72
N LYS A 15 -11.57 2.94 0.06
CA LYS A 15 -12.97 2.56 -0.15
C LYS A 15 -13.48 3.02 -1.51
N SER A 16 -13.25 4.29 -1.85
CA SER A 16 -13.70 4.85 -3.13
C SER A 16 -12.97 4.22 -4.31
N VAL A 17 -11.66 3.99 -4.18
CA VAL A 17 -10.83 3.36 -5.23
C VAL A 17 -11.29 1.92 -5.48
N LEU A 18 -11.39 1.09 -4.44
CA LEU A 18 -11.83 -0.30 -4.55
C LEU A 18 -13.26 -0.42 -5.05
N ARG A 19 -14.17 0.45 -4.60
CA ARG A 19 -15.54 0.49 -5.13
C ARG A 19 -15.53 0.71 -6.63
N TRP A 20 -14.75 1.68 -7.11
CA TRP A 20 -14.71 1.98 -8.54
C TRP A 20 -14.11 0.85 -9.40
N ILE A 21 -13.04 0.20 -8.92
CA ILE A 21 -12.46 -0.97 -9.59
C ILE A 21 -13.50 -2.09 -9.68
N ASN A 22 -14.19 -2.40 -8.58
CA ASN A 22 -15.14 -3.51 -8.52
C ASN A 22 -16.51 -3.23 -9.16
N LEU A 23 -16.82 -1.97 -9.51
CA LEU A 23 -18.10 -1.58 -10.11
C LEU A 23 -18.34 -2.22 -11.48
N ASN A 24 -17.29 -2.53 -12.25
CA ASN A 24 -17.43 -3.24 -13.51
C ASN A 24 -16.25 -4.20 -13.73
N ARG A 25 -16.51 -5.50 -13.56
CA ARG A 25 -15.49 -6.56 -13.69
C ARG A 25 -15.10 -6.86 -15.14
N THR A 26 -15.79 -6.30 -16.14
CA THR A 26 -15.43 -6.49 -17.55
C THR A 26 -14.40 -5.46 -18.05
N GLU A 27 -14.18 -4.38 -17.30
CA GLU A 27 -13.18 -3.37 -17.62
C GLU A 27 -11.93 -3.61 -16.78
N ASP A 28 -10.74 -3.50 -17.39
CA ASP A 28 -9.48 -3.47 -16.66
C ASP A 28 -9.27 -2.12 -15.97
N ARG A 29 -10.06 -1.88 -14.93
CA ARG A 29 -10.02 -0.62 -14.17
C ARG A 29 -8.79 -0.50 -13.28
N VAL A 30 -8.21 -1.62 -12.85
CA VAL A 30 -7.03 -1.61 -11.99
C VAL A 30 -5.81 -1.04 -12.72
N ASN A 31 -5.68 -1.28 -14.02
CA ASN A 31 -4.61 -0.73 -14.87
C ASN A 31 -4.99 0.53 -15.65
N ALA A 32 -6.17 1.08 -15.41
CA ALA A 32 -6.63 2.24 -16.16
C ALA A 32 -5.87 3.51 -15.75
N THR A 33 -5.41 4.26 -16.74
CA THR A 33 -4.67 5.51 -16.54
C THR A 33 -5.60 6.74 -16.48
N SER A 34 -5.11 7.81 -15.85
CA SER A 34 -5.77 9.11 -15.89
C SER A 34 -5.64 9.74 -17.28
N LYS A 35 -6.76 10.00 -17.96
CA LYS A 35 -6.79 10.75 -19.22
C LYS A 35 -6.66 12.26 -19.04
N ALA A 36 -6.92 12.76 -17.82
CA ALA A 36 -6.86 14.18 -17.50
C ALA A 36 -5.42 14.68 -17.29
N GLU A 37 -4.48 13.77 -17.04
CA GLU A 37 -3.07 14.07 -16.90
C GLU A 37 -2.37 13.87 -18.25
N LYS A 38 -1.52 14.84 -18.64
CA LYS A 38 -0.62 14.66 -19.80
C LYS A 38 0.32 13.46 -19.63
N LEU A 39 0.53 13.03 -18.39
CA LEU A 39 1.44 11.96 -18.00
C LEU A 39 0.86 10.55 -18.09
N GLY A 40 -0.47 10.37 -18.17
CA GLY A 40 -1.04 9.02 -18.28
C GLY A 40 -0.74 8.09 -17.10
N VAL A 41 -0.92 8.59 -15.87
CA VAL A 41 -0.54 7.87 -14.62
C VAL A 41 -1.63 6.88 -14.19
N SER A 42 -1.24 5.68 -13.75
CA SER A 42 -2.13 4.64 -13.22
C SER A 42 -2.46 4.83 -11.73
N ALA A 43 -3.47 4.10 -11.23
CA ALA A 43 -3.81 4.12 -9.80
C ALA A 43 -2.65 3.62 -8.93
N LEU A 44 -1.93 2.57 -9.38
CA LEU A 44 -0.77 2.04 -8.68
C LEU A 44 0.34 3.09 -8.55
N GLN A 45 0.67 3.76 -9.65
CA GLN A 45 1.68 4.81 -9.67
C GLN A 45 1.31 5.99 -8.76
N LEU A 46 0.05 6.43 -8.76
CA LEU A 46 -0.43 7.51 -7.88
C LEU A 46 -0.37 7.13 -6.39
N ALA A 47 -0.78 5.90 -6.05
CA ALA A 47 -0.72 5.38 -4.69
C ALA A 47 0.74 5.24 -4.21
N ALA A 48 1.63 4.82 -5.09
CA ALA A 48 3.06 4.67 -4.81
C ALA A 48 3.73 6.02 -4.51
N ILE A 49 3.55 7.04 -5.37
CA ILE A 49 4.14 8.38 -5.13
C ILE A 49 3.55 9.09 -3.90
N SER A 50 2.33 8.71 -3.52
CA SER A 50 1.64 9.22 -2.33
C SER A 50 1.97 8.40 -1.08
N ILE A 51 2.89 7.42 -1.17
CA ILE A 51 3.38 6.57 -0.07
C ILE A 51 2.23 5.87 0.66
N GLN A 52 1.40 5.14 -0.08
CA GLN A 52 0.25 4.41 0.45
C GLN A 52 0.45 2.88 0.31
N PRO A 53 1.27 2.25 1.16
CA PRO A 53 1.65 0.84 1.02
C PRO A 53 0.45 -0.10 1.03
N ALA A 54 -0.57 0.18 1.84
CA ALA A 54 -1.78 -0.64 1.88
C ALA A 54 -2.60 -0.56 0.58
N LEU A 55 -2.76 0.63 0.00
CA LEU A 55 -3.46 0.78 -1.28
C LEU A 55 -2.65 0.16 -2.42
N VAL A 56 -1.33 0.36 -2.44
CA VAL A 56 -0.42 -0.26 -3.43
C VAL A 56 -0.55 -1.79 -3.38
N THR A 57 -0.48 -2.38 -2.19
CA THR A 57 -0.65 -3.83 -2.03
C THR A 57 -2.00 -4.30 -2.53
N LEU A 58 -3.10 -3.63 -2.15
CA LEU A 58 -4.44 -3.99 -2.60
C LEU A 58 -4.56 -3.91 -4.13
N LEU A 59 -3.98 -2.90 -4.77
CA LEU A 59 -3.97 -2.79 -6.23
C LEU A 59 -3.18 -3.92 -6.87
N LEU A 60 -2.01 -4.27 -6.33
CA LEU A 60 -1.19 -5.39 -6.82
C LEU A 60 -1.89 -6.75 -6.65
N GLN A 61 -2.55 -6.98 -5.51
CA GLN A 61 -3.40 -8.16 -5.28
C GLN A 61 -4.59 -8.23 -6.25
N LEU A 62 -5.02 -7.10 -6.82
CA LEU A 62 -6.06 -7.05 -7.85
C LEU A 62 -5.52 -7.14 -9.27
N GLY A 63 -4.21 -7.35 -9.45
CA GLY A 63 -3.58 -7.49 -10.76
C GLY A 63 -3.15 -6.16 -11.39
N ALA A 64 -2.87 -5.14 -10.59
CA ALA A 64 -2.19 -3.95 -11.09
C ALA A 64 -0.83 -4.33 -11.71
N ASP A 65 -0.56 -3.84 -12.92
CA ASP A 65 0.69 -4.01 -13.62
C ASP A 65 1.77 -3.16 -12.93
N ILE A 66 2.70 -3.86 -12.27
CA ILE A 66 3.78 -3.25 -11.50
C ILE A 66 4.77 -2.47 -12.36
N ASP A 67 4.90 -2.89 -13.62
CA ASP A 67 5.85 -2.34 -14.58
C ASP A 67 5.17 -1.45 -15.62
N GLN A 68 3.89 -1.11 -15.41
CA GLN A 68 3.16 -0.17 -16.26
C GLN A 68 3.92 1.16 -16.35
N ARG A 69 4.17 1.61 -17.58
CA ARG A 69 4.89 2.85 -17.86
C ARG A 69 3.91 3.97 -18.17
N ASN A 70 4.12 5.12 -17.54
CA ASN A 70 3.39 6.35 -17.87
C ASN A 70 3.85 6.92 -19.24
N ASN A 71 3.30 8.04 -19.69
CA ASN A 71 3.63 8.66 -20.98
C ASN A 71 5.09 9.16 -21.08
N GLU A 72 5.76 9.35 -19.95
CA GLU A 72 7.19 9.68 -19.87
C GLU A 72 8.08 8.44 -19.74
N GLY A 73 7.48 7.24 -19.70
CA GLY A 73 8.18 5.98 -19.59
C GLY A 73 8.55 5.59 -18.16
N TYR A 74 8.02 6.25 -17.13
CA TYR A 74 8.27 5.91 -15.73
C TYR A 74 7.36 4.79 -15.21
N THR A 75 7.94 3.85 -14.46
CA THR A 75 7.22 2.84 -13.65
C THR A 75 6.88 3.39 -12.26
N ALA A 76 6.12 2.64 -11.46
CA ALA A 76 5.83 3.02 -10.08
C ALA A 76 7.12 3.20 -9.25
N ILE A 77 8.08 2.27 -9.35
CA ILE A 77 9.37 2.37 -8.65
C ILE A 77 10.18 3.57 -9.14
N GLY A 78 10.18 3.84 -10.45
CA GLY A 78 10.83 5.03 -11.01
C GLY A 78 10.27 6.32 -10.41
N LEU A 79 8.94 6.48 -10.43
CA LEU A 79 8.30 7.67 -9.89
C LEU A 79 8.56 7.87 -8.39
N VAL A 80 8.57 6.79 -7.60
CA VAL A 80 8.87 6.86 -6.16
C VAL A 80 10.29 7.38 -5.90
N LEU A 81 11.28 6.89 -6.66
CA LEU A 81 12.67 7.29 -6.48
C LEU A 81 12.91 8.75 -6.87
N HIS A 82 12.25 9.21 -7.93
CA HIS A 82 12.37 10.57 -8.46
C HIS A 82 11.41 11.58 -7.81
N SER A 83 10.53 11.15 -6.89
CA SER A 83 9.57 12.04 -6.22
C SER A 83 10.25 12.87 -5.13
N PRO A 84 10.19 14.22 -5.19
CA PRO A 84 10.77 15.08 -4.16
C PRO A 84 9.88 15.20 -2.91
N ILE A 85 8.68 14.62 -2.93
CA ILE A 85 7.64 14.83 -1.90
C ILE A 85 7.67 13.71 -0.84
N ALA A 86 8.27 12.56 -1.16
CA ALA A 86 8.32 11.41 -0.26
C ALA A 86 9.40 11.56 0.82
N SER A 87 9.09 11.18 2.06
CA SER A 87 10.10 11.03 3.11
C SER A 87 11.08 9.89 2.76
N SER A 88 12.30 9.89 3.32
CA SER A 88 13.26 8.81 3.03
C SER A 88 12.75 7.46 3.54
N GLU A 89 12.10 7.43 4.70
CA GLU A 89 11.47 6.24 5.29
C GLU A 89 10.35 5.71 4.38
N GLY A 90 9.45 6.58 3.94
CA GLY A 90 8.37 6.21 3.03
C GLY A 90 8.89 5.71 1.68
N THR A 91 9.94 6.35 1.16
CA THR A 91 10.60 5.91 -0.08
C THR A 91 11.20 4.51 0.09
N ASN A 92 11.85 4.24 1.23
CA ASN A 92 12.44 2.95 1.55
C ASN A 92 11.35 1.86 1.64
N GLU A 93 10.29 2.10 2.42
CA GLU A 93 9.16 1.18 2.57
C GLU A 93 8.51 0.87 1.21
N MET A 94 8.16 1.92 0.44
CA MET A 94 7.51 1.74 -0.85
C MET A 94 8.40 1.05 -1.87
N THR A 95 9.70 1.35 -1.87
CA THR A 95 10.66 0.69 -2.78
C THR A 95 10.78 -0.79 -2.45
N ARG A 96 10.90 -1.16 -1.16
CA ARG A 96 10.92 -2.56 -0.73
C ARG A 96 9.64 -3.29 -1.11
N LEU A 97 8.49 -2.65 -0.92
CA LEU A 97 7.20 -3.21 -1.32
C LEU A 97 7.19 -3.55 -2.82
N LEU A 98 7.50 -2.58 -3.68
CA LEU A 98 7.51 -2.75 -5.13
C LEU A 98 8.54 -3.80 -5.59
N LEU A 99 9.75 -3.80 -5.02
CA LEU A 99 10.77 -4.82 -5.33
C LEU A 99 10.31 -6.23 -4.92
N SER A 100 9.65 -6.37 -3.78
CA SER A 100 9.14 -7.67 -3.31
C SER A 100 8.03 -8.21 -4.21
N TRP A 101 7.30 -7.32 -4.88
CA TRP A 101 6.30 -7.66 -5.89
C TRP A 101 6.88 -7.81 -7.30
N GLY A 102 8.21 -7.77 -7.44
CA GLY A 102 8.87 -8.09 -8.69
C GLY A 102 9.12 -6.91 -9.62
N ALA A 103 9.03 -5.66 -9.14
CA ALA A 103 9.32 -4.49 -9.97
C ALA A 103 10.63 -4.65 -10.76
N SER A 104 10.55 -4.40 -12.06
CA SER A 104 11.65 -4.57 -12.99
C SER A 104 12.30 -3.23 -13.33
N PHE A 105 13.51 -3.31 -13.85
CA PHE A 105 14.21 -2.15 -14.40
C PHE A 105 14.45 -2.38 -15.90
N PHE A 106 14.21 -1.35 -16.69
CA PHE A 106 14.38 -1.40 -18.14
C PHE A 106 15.79 -0.91 -18.53
N SER A 107 16.30 -1.36 -19.68
CA SER A 107 17.65 -0.98 -20.15
C SER A 107 17.75 0.49 -20.58
N GLU A 108 16.63 1.10 -20.98
CA GLU A 108 16.57 2.43 -21.57
C GLU A 108 15.74 3.42 -20.74
N GLY A 109 16.01 4.72 -20.92
CA GLY A 109 15.28 5.81 -20.28
C GLY A 109 15.74 6.15 -18.86
N ASP A 110 15.00 7.03 -18.18
CA ASP A 110 15.32 7.54 -16.83
C ASP A 110 14.95 6.57 -15.69
N CYS A 111 14.31 5.46 -16.03
CA CYS A 111 13.98 4.34 -15.13
C CYS A 111 14.94 3.15 -15.25
N SER A 112 16.10 3.32 -15.88
CA SER A 112 17.10 2.26 -15.89
C SER A 112 17.66 2.03 -14.50
N LYS A 113 17.98 0.77 -14.19
CA LYS A 113 18.52 0.34 -12.89
C LYS A 113 19.67 1.25 -12.43
N ARG A 114 20.62 1.50 -13.33
CA ARG A 114 21.79 2.38 -13.09
C ARG A 114 21.38 3.80 -12.71
N LYS A 115 20.42 4.40 -13.42
CA LYS A 115 19.96 5.77 -13.11
C LYS A 115 19.19 5.82 -11.80
N CYS A 116 18.34 4.82 -11.53
CA CYS A 116 17.65 4.69 -10.24
C CYS A 116 18.63 4.59 -9.06
N VAL A 117 19.70 3.80 -9.21
CA VAL A 117 20.79 3.73 -8.20
C VAL A 117 21.49 5.08 -8.05
N ALA A 118 21.81 5.76 -9.15
CA ALA A 118 22.48 7.06 -9.11
C ALA A 118 21.64 8.14 -8.39
N VAL A 119 20.34 8.19 -8.66
CA VAL A 119 19.39 9.11 -8.00
C VAL A 119 19.26 8.77 -6.51
N ALA A 120 19.14 7.49 -6.16
CA ALA A 120 19.09 7.09 -4.76
C ALA A 120 20.38 7.50 -4.01
N ARG A 121 21.55 7.39 -4.65
CA ARG A 121 22.83 7.85 -4.08
C ARG A 121 22.89 9.37 -3.93
N SER A 122 22.43 10.15 -4.92
CA SER A 122 22.46 11.63 -4.85
C SER A 122 21.52 12.20 -3.79
N ASP A 123 20.42 11.51 -3.54
CA ASP A 123 19.41 11.90 -2.54
C ASP A 123 19.73 11.35 -1.13
N SER A 124 20.93 10.80 -0.92
CA SER A 124 21.35 10.16 0.34
C SER A 124 20.44 9.00 0.79
N LYS A 125 19.73 8.35 -0.15
CA LYS A 125 18.91 7.16 0.06
C LYS A 125 19.76 5.88 -0.05
N HIS A 126 20.82 5.79 0.74
CA HIS A 126 21.84 4.73 0.64
C HIS A 126 21.27 3.31 0.74
N VAL A 127 20.37 3.06 1.69
CA VAL A 127 19.71 1.76 1.86
C VAL A 127 18.99 1.33 0.57
N VAL A 128 18.31 2.27 -0.09
CA VAL A 128 17.63 2.00 -1.36
C VAL A 128 18.66 1.77 -2.47
N ALA A 129 19.69 2.60 -2.55
CA ALA A 129 20.73 2.42 -3.55
C ALA A 129 21.39 1.03 -3.47
N ASP A 130 21.67 0.54 -2.26
CA ASP A 130 22.35 -0.73 -2.05
C ASP A 130 21.43 -1.94 -2.32
N LEU A 131 20.14 -1.82 -1.95
CA LEU A 131 19.10 -2.76 -2.38
C LEU A 131 19.08 -2.88 -3.91
N LEU A 132 19.03 -1.73 -4.57
CA LEU A 132 18.97 -1.66 -6.02
C LEU A 132 20.25 -2.14 -6.67
N ASP A 133 21.44 -1.92 -6.11
CA ASP A 133 22.70 -2.34 -6.73
C ASP A 133 22.79 -3.87 -6.80
N SER A 134 22.35 -4.55 -5.75
CA SER A 134 22.36 -6.01 -5.67
C SER A 134 21.34 -6.67 -6.62
N GLU A 135 21.51 -7.97 -6.88
CA GLU A 135 20.62 -8.70 -7.79
C GLU A 135 19.27 -9.01 -7.16
N LEU A 136 19.30 -9.51 -5.91
CA LEU A 136 18.11 -9.96 -5.19
C LEU A 136 17.61 -8.96 -4.14
N GLY A 137 18.29 -7.83 -3.93
CA GLY A 137 17.92 -6.85 -2.91
C GLY A 137 16.47 -6.39 -3.02
N GLY A 138 15.73 -6.56 -1.92
CA GLY A 138 14.32 -6.24 -1.77
C GLY A 138 13.39 -7.23 -2.46
N ARG A 139 13.92 -8.20 -3.22
CA ARG A 139 13.12 -9.16 -3.97
C ARG A 139 12.68 -10.32 -3.09
N ARG A 140 11.48 -10.81 -3.38
CA ARG A 140 11.02 -12.08 -2.85
C ARG A 140 11.73 -13.22 -3.56
N SER A 141 12.20 -14.18 -2.78
CA SER A 141 12.93 -15.35 -3.23
C SER A 141 12.44 -16.61 -2.53
N GLU A 142 12.76 -17.75 -3.11
CA GLU A 142 12.59 -19.07 -2.55
C GLU A 142 13.96 -19.62 -2.15
N ILE A 143 14.02 -20.24 -0.97
CA ILE A 143 15.23 -20.90 -0.49
C ILE A 143 15.40 -22.23 -1.21
N VAL A 144 16.57 -22.45 -1.80
CA VAL A 144 16.91 -23.66 -2.55
C VAL A 144 18.27 -24.20 -2.12
N ASN A 145 18.47 -25.51 -2.23
CA ASN A 145 19.76 -26.18 -2.01
C ASN A 145 20.42 -25.92 -0.63
N LEU A 146 19.65 -25.57 0.40
CA LEU A 146 20.17 -25.28 1.74
C LEU A 146 20.42 -26.59 2.51
N SER A 147 21.65 -27.09 2.42
CA SER A 147 22.05 -28.37 3.05
C SER A 147 22.02 -28.36 4.59
N PRO A 148 22.43 -27.29 5.30
CA PRO A 148 22.43 -27.27 6.76
C PRO A 148 21.04 -27.31 7.39
N ARG A 149 20.02 -26.81 6.67
CA ARG A 149 18.63 -26.69 7.12
C ARG A 149 17.67 -27.05 5.97
N PRO A 150 17.60 -28.35 5.60
CA PRO A 150 16.82 -28.77 4.44
C PRO A 150 15.33 -28.51 4.57
N GLU A 151 14.81 -28.37 5.80
CA GLU A 151 13.43 -28.01 6.12
C GLU A 151 13.04 -26.59 5.70
N LEU A 152 14.01 -25.74 5.37
CA LEU A 152 13.77 -24.40 4.84
C LEU A 152 13.68 -24.38 3.31
N ASN A 153 14.08 -25.44 2.61
CA ASN A 153 13.98 -25.48 1.16
C ASN A 153 12.51 -25.40 0.72
N GLY A 154 12.24 -24.54 -0.27
CA GLY A 154 10.89 -24.23 -0.74
C GLY A 154 10.19 -23.10 0.02
N LYS A 155 10.70 -22.70 1.20
CA LYS A 155 10.14 -21.55 1.92
C LYS A 155 10.51 -20.24 1.22
N THR A 156 9.63 -19.25 1.35
CA THR A 156 9.84 -17.93 0.76
C THR A 156 10.39 -16.93 1.77
N CYS A 157 11.22 -16.03 1.27
CA CYS A 157 11.87 -14.98 2.04
C CYS A 157 12.02 -13.71 1.21
N VAL A 158 12.29 -12.59 1.86
CA VAL A 158 12.67 -11.33 1.20
C VAL A 158 14.13 -11.05 1.51
N ALA A 159 14.93 -10.73 0.49
CA ALA A 159 16.33 -10.37 0.70
C ALA A 159 16.45 -8.90 1.14
N ASP A 160 16.60 -8.67 2.44
CA ASP A 160 16.53 -7.35 3.05
C ASP A 160 17.77 -6.49 2.82
N GLU A 161 18.92 -7.14 2.73
CA GLU A 161 20.23 -6.50 2.64
C GLU A 161 21.23 -7.44 1.98
N TYR A 162 22.09 -6.89 1.12
CA TYR A 162 23.24 -7.59 0.56
C TYR A 162 24.50 -7.22 1.36
N LEU A 163 25.27 -8.22 1.76
CA LEU A 163 26.48 -8.12 2.57
C LEU A 163 27.70 -8.31 1.66
N PRO A 164 28.31 -7.25 1.13
CA PRO A 164 29.38 -7.36 0.13
C PRO A 164 30.65 -8.01 0.68
N GLY A 165 30.91 -7.91 1.99
CA GLY A 165 32.10 -8.49 2.62
C GLY A 165 32.13 -10.02 2.64
N SER A 166 30.96 -10.67 2.65
CA SER A 166 30.84 -12.14 2.62
C SER A 166 30.13 -12.67 1.38
N ASN A 167 29.71 -11.79 0.46
CA ASN A 167 28.89 -12.14 -0.71
C ASN A 167 27.62 -12.93 -0.30
N GLN A 168 26.91 -12.43 0.70
CA GLN A 168 25.71 -13.07 1.26
C GLN A 168 24.54 -12.11 1.33
N TYR A 169 23.33 -12.64 1.45
CA TYR A 169 22.13 -11.85 1.72
C TYR A 169 21.63 -12.09 3.14
N ARG A 170 21.30 -11.01 3.84
CA ARG A 170 20.38 -11.10 4.97
C ARG A 170 18.97 -11.20 4.39
N VAL A 171 18.27 -12.25 4.76
CA VAL A 171 16.89 -12.49 4.31
C VAL A 171 15.96 -12.64 5.51
N THR A 172 14.71 -12.24 5.37
CA THR A 172 13.66 -12.50 6.36
C THR A 172 12.66 -13.49 5.79
N LEU A 173 12.41 -14.59 6.50
CA LEU A 173 11.39 -15.57 6.15
C LEU A 173 10.00 -14.94 6.19
N GLU A 174 9.14 -15.36 5.27
CA GLU A 174 7.74 -14.92 5.22
C GLU A 174 6.79 -15.75 6.08
N THR A 175 7.30 -16.23 7.21
CA THR A 175 6.52 -16.91 8.23
C THR A 175 6.02 -15.90 9.26
N LYS A 176 5.09 -16.31 10.15
CA LYS A 176 4.67 -15.43 11.25
C LYS A 176 5.83 -15.07 12.19
N SER A 177 6.83 -15.95 12.31
CA SER A 177 8.01 -15.71 13.13
C SER A 177 8.96 -14.67 12.56
N LYS A 178 8.90 -14.38 11.24
CA LYS A 178 9.80 -13.45 10.54
C LYS A 178 11.28 -13.69 10.87
N GLU A 179 11.68 -14.97 10.89
CA GLU A 179 13.06 -15.36 11.19
C GLU A 179 14.02 -14.76 10.15
N ALA A 180 15.08 -14.09 10.62
CA ALA A 180 16.13 -13.56 9.76
C ALA A 180 17.29 -14.56 9.62
N LEU A 181 17.76 -14.76 8.39
CA LEU A 181 18.82 -15.68 8.03
C LEU A 181 19.90 -14.97 7.21
N ILE A 182 21.10 -15.53 7.19
CA ILE A 182 22.16 -15.13 6.26
C ILE A 182 22.36 -16.31 5.31
N LEU A 183 22.16 -16.06 4.01
CA LEU A 183 22.18 -17.09 2.98
C LEU A 183 23.08 -16.67 1.82
N ASP A 184 23.73 -17.67 1.21
CA ASP A 184 24.51 -17.46 0.00
C ASP A 184 23.57 -17.21 -1.22
N PRO A 185 24.01 -16.45 -2.23
CA PRO A 185 23.22 -16.17 -3.42
C PRO A 185 22.75 -17.46 -4.14
N GLU A 186 23.56 -18.51 -4.10
CA GLU A 186 23.22 -19.83 -4.68
C GLU A 186 22.08 -20.55 -3.95
N ASN A 187 21.75 -20.13 -2.73
CA ASN A 187 20.61 -20.66 -1.98
C ASN A 187 19.32 -19.87 -2.21
N LEU A 188 19.33 -18.88 -3.09
CA LEU A 188 18.19 -18.00 -3.32
C LEU A 188 17.79 -18.01 -4.79
N ARG A 189 16.52 -18.34 -5.05
CA ARG A 189 15.93 -18.22 -6.38
C ARG A 189 14.84 -17.16 -6.37
N ARG A 190 14.94 -16.14 -7.24
CA ARG A 190 13.89 -15.10 -7.37
C ARG A 190 12.52 -15.73 -7.58
N ARG A 191 11.54 -15.31 -6.80
CA ARG A 191 10.14 -15.74 -6.86
C ARG A 191 9.25 -14.54 -6.54
N ASP A 192 8.95 -13.75 -7.57
CA ASP A 192 8.16 -12.53 -7.41
C ASP A 192 6.74 -12.84 -6.94
N ARG A 193 6.11 -11.88 -6.26
CA ARG A 193 4.69 -12.02 -5.86
C ARG A 193 3.79 -11.90 -7.07
N THR A 194 2.69 -12.65 -7.02
CA THR A 194 1.57 -12.52 -7.95
C THR A 194 0.26 -12.43 -7.17
N PRO A 195 -0.87 -12.02 -7.79
CA PRO A 195 -2.18 -12.05 -7.11
C PRO A 195 -2.52 -13.41 -6.49
N GLN A 196 -2.06 -14.52 -7.09
CA GLN A 196 -2.28 -15.89 -6.60
C GLN A 196 -1.19 -16.37 -5.64
N ASP A 197 0.02 -15.79 -5.70
CA ASP A 197 1.19 -16.18 -4.91
C ASP A 197 1.85 -14.96 -4.26
N CYS A 198 1.09 -14.26 -3.41
CA CYS A 198 1.54 -13.02 -2.76
C CYS A 198 2.15 -13.23 -1.38
N GLY A 199 2.16 -14.44 -0.80
CA GLY A 199 2.75 -14.79 0.51
C GLY A 199 2.04 -14.21 1.74
N TYR A 200 1.24 -13.17 1.57
CA TYR A 200 0.34 -12.59 2.56
C TYR A 200 -0.87 -12.00 1.84
N TYR A 201 -1.96 -11.70 2.56
CA TYR A 201 -3.13 -11.07 1.96
C TYR A 201 -3.57 -9.84 2.75
N ILE A 202 -3.71 -8.69 2.09
CA ILE A 202 -4.40 -7.53 2.67
C ILE A 202 -5.84 -7.48 2.16
N GLY A 203 -6.79 -7.47 3.08
CA GLY A 203 -8.20 -7.19 2.81
C GLY A 203 -8.58 -5.78 3.27
N PHE A 204 -9.66 -5.23 2.72
CA PHE A 204 -10.25 -3.97 3.18
C PHE A 204 -11.72 -4.19 3.56
N ARG A 205 -12.05 -3.99 4.84
CA ARG A 205 -13.40 -4.18 5.39
C ARG A 205 -13.71 -3.09 6.42
N ASN A 206 -14.95 -2.61 6.45
CA ASN A 206 -15.41 -1.64 7.44
C ASN A 206 -14.51 -0.39 7.57
N GLY A 207 -13.91 0.06 6.46
CA GLY A 207 -13.01 1.21 6.44
C GLY A 207 -11.59 0.96 6.92
N ARG A 208 -11.23 -0.29 7.26
CA ARG A 208 -9.91 -0.68 7.77
C ARG A 208 -9.27 -1.74 6.88
N THR A 209 -7.94 -1.73 6.83
CA THR A 209 -7.13 -2.76 6.17
C THR A 209 -6.79 -3.86 7.17
N ILE A 210 -6.95 -5.12 6.78
CA ILE A 210 -6.66 -6.29 7.59
C ILE A 210 -5.58 -7.07 6.87
N ARG A 211 -4.48 -7.36 7.57
CA ARG A 211 -3.37 -8.16 7.05
C ARG A 211 -3.50 -9.60 7.55
N HIS A 212 -3.42 -10.54 6.62
CA HIS A 212 -3.37 -11.98 6.88
C HIS A 212 -1.97 -12.48 6.52
N ASP A 213 -1.23 -12.92 7.52
CA ASP A 213 0.07 -13.58 7.37
C ASP A 213 -0.10 -15.09 7.49
N PHE A 214 0.69 -15.83 6.72
CA PHE A 214 0.65 -17.29 6.64
C PHE A 214 2.01 -17.85 7.03
N ASP A 215 2.04 -19.08 7.56
CA ASP A 215 3.30 -19.77 7.83
C ASP A 215 3.79 -20.55 6.60
N LEU A 216 2.85 -20.97 5.75
CA LEU A 216 3.10 -21.67 4.49
C LEU A 216 2.52 -20.88 3.33
N ASN A 217 3.23 -20.91 2.22
CA ASN A 217 2.79 -20.22 1.01
C ASN A 217 1.53 -20.86 0.42
N GLU A 218 1.43 -22.18 0.54
CA GLU A 218 0.30 -23.00 0.10
C GLU A 218 -0.99 -22.60 0.83
N ASP A 219 -0.90 -22.24 2.11
CA ASP A 219 -2.04 -21.74 2.89
C ASP A 219 -2.53 -20.39 2.35
N CYS A 220 -1.60 -19.51 1.97
CA CYS A 220 -1.92 -18.23 1.34
C CYS A 220 -2.65 -18.45 0.00
N GLN A 221 -2.11 -19.35 -0.83
CA GLN A 221 -2.70 -19.72 -2.12
C GLN A 221 -4.09 -20.34 -1.97
N ALA A 222 -4.27 -21.24 -1.00
CA ALA A 222 -5.55 -21.87 -0.69
C ALA A 222 -6.58 -20.83 -0.21
N PHE A 223 -6.15 -19.89 0.63
CA PHE A 223 -6.99 -18.79 1.10
C PHE A 223 -7.44 -17.89 -0.06
N ILE A 224 -6.54 -17.50 -0.96
CA ILE A 224 -6.87 -16.69 -2.14
C ILE A 224 -7.84 -17.45 -3.05
N SER A 225 -7.57 -18.73 -3.32
CA SER A 225 -8.44 -19.58 -4.13
C SER A 225 -9.85 -19.70 -3.54
N ALA A 226 -9.96 -19.78 -2.21
CA ALA A 226 -11.25 -19.81 -1.52
C ALA A 226 -11.98 -18.46 -1.59
N LEU A 227 -11.26 -17.33 -1.58
CA LEU A 227 -11.86 -16.01 -1.79
C LEU A 227 -12.46 -15.87 -3.18
N GLU A 228 -11.75 -16.35 -4.21
CA GLU A 228 -12.22 -16.32 -5.61
C GLU A 228 -13.49 -17.15 -5.81
N ARG A 229 -13.60 -18.30 -5.11
CA ARG A 229 -14.82 -19.12 -5.10
C ARG A 229 -15.95 -18.55 -4.23
N GLY A 230 -15.69 -17.50 -3.45
CA GLY A 230 -16.64 -16.92 -2.49
C GLY A 230 -16.85 -17.75 -1.21
N GLU A 231 -15.98 -18.72 -0.96
CA GLU A 231 -16.02 -19.65 0.19
C GLU A 231 -15.30 -19.07 1.42
N ALA A 232 -14.31 -18.21 1.21
CA ALA A 232 -13.61 -17.52 2.28
C ALA A 232 -14.11 -16.08 2.46
N ARG A 233 -13.98 -15.58 3.68
CA ARG A 233 -14.08 -14.15 4.00
C ARG A 233 -12.80 -13.78 4.72
N PRO A 234 -12.16 -12.62 4.43
CA PRO A 234 -11.03 -12.17 5.23
C PRO A 234 -11.47 -12.10 6.70
N VAL A 235 -10.87 -12.96 7.52
CA VAL A 235 -11.27 -13.22 8.89
C VAL A 235 -10.90 -12.01 9.74
N VAL A 236 -11.87 -11.17 10.07
CA VAL A 236 -11.95 -10.76 11.47
C VAL A 236 -12.50 -12.01 12.15
N THR A 237 -11.85 -12.57 13.16
CA THR A 237 -12.61 -13.50 13.99
C THR A 237 -13.76 -12.66 14.52
N GLU A 238 -15.01 -13.03 14.23
CA GLU A 238 -16.15 -12.24 14.72
C GLU A 238 -16.03 -12.03 16.23
N GLU A 239 -15.34 -12.93 16.93
CA GLU A 239 -14.93 -12.81 18.34
C GLU A 239 -13.91 -11.70 18.66
N ALA A 240 -12.97 -11.38 17.78
CA ALA A 240 -12.05 -10.24 17.97
C ALA A 240 -12.72 -8.91 17.61
N GLU A 241 -13.62 -8.91 16.60
CA GLU A 241 -14.46 -7.75 16.29
C GLU A 241 -15.41 -7.45 17.45
N ALA A 242 -16.14 -8.48 17.92
CA ALA A 242 -17.06 -8.37 19.05
C ALA A 242 -16.33 -7.96 20.34
N ARG A 243 -15.13 -8.50 20.60
CA ARG A 243 -14.33 -8.05 21.75
C ARG A 243 -13.85 -6.61 21.62
N ALA A 244 -13.46 -6.17 20.43
CA ALA A 244 -13.03 -4.79 20.23
C ALA A 244 -14.20 -3.79 20.29
N GLU A 245 -15.35 -4.14 19.74
CA GLU A 245 -16.58 -3.34 19.86
C GLU A 245 -17.09 -3.31 21.30
N GLN A 246 -17.07 -4.45 22.01
CA GLN A 246 -17.45 -4.51 23.40
C GLN A 246 -16.49 -3.70 24.30
N ALA A 247 -15.18 -3.80 24.08
CA ALA A 247 -14.20 -2.99 24.81
C ALA A 247 -14.35 -1.48 24.50
N ALA A 248 -14.69 -1.12 23.26
CA ALA A 248 -14.97 0.27 22.89
C ALA A 248 -16.28 0.78 23.54
N ALA A 249 -17.31 -0.05 23.60
CA ALA A 249 -18.58 0.27 24.26
C ALA A 249 -18.41 0.41 25.78
N GLU A 250 -17.62 -0.47 26.41
CA GLU A 250 -17.28 -0.37 27.84
C GLU A 250 -16.49 0.91 28.14
N LEU A 251 -15.52 1.29 27.31
CA LEU A 251 -14.80 2.56 27.46
C LEU A 251 -15.73 3.78 27.30
N LEU A 252 -16.68 3.73 26.36
CA LEU A 252 -17.66 4.81 26.19
C LEU A 252 -18.60 4.91 27.39
N ALA A 253 -19.00 3.78 27.97
CA ALA A 253 -19.82 3.72 29.17
C ALA A 253 -19.06 4.23 30.41
N GLU A 254 -17.78 3.86 30.58
CA GLU A 254 -16.90 4.38 31.65
C GLU A 254 -16.67 5.90 31.52
N LEU A 255 -16.57 6.40 30.29
CA LEU A 255 -16.47 7.83 30.01
C LEU A 255 -17.81 8.58 30.13
N GLY A 256 -18.91 7.87 30.42
CA GLY A 256 -20.25 8.44 30.59
C GLY A 256 -20.83 9.03 29.30
N LEU A 257 -20.39 8.53 28.15
CA LEU A 257 -20.78 9.01 26.81
C LEU A 257 -21.88 8.16 26.16
N ASP A 258 -22.66 7.44 26.95
CA ASP A 258 -23.88 6.76 26.48
C ASP A 258 -24.90 7.82 26.04
N GLY A 259 -25.03 7.99 24.73
CA GLY A 259 -25.94 8.96 24.14
C GLY A 259 -27.38 8.67 24.55
N SER A 260 -28.02 9.66 25.18
CA SER A 260 -29.47 9.70 25.28
C SER A 260 -30.10 9.72 23.88
N PRO A 261 -31.28 9.11 23.69
CA PRO A 261 -31.97 9.15 22.43
C PRO A 261 -32.42 10.59 22.19
N VAL A 262 -31.97 11.21 21.09
CA VAL A 262 -32.55 12.48 20.62
C VAL A 262 -33.89 12.15 19.96
N GLU A 263 -34.91 11.90 20.79
CA GLU A 263 -36.29 12.08 20.37
C GLU A 263 -36.60 13.58 20.31
N SER A 264 -36.98 13.98 19.11
CA SER A 264 -37.65 15.23 18.79
C SER A 264 -38.83 15.51 19.72
N SER A 265 -38.72 16.54 20.56
CA SER A 265 -39.88 17.25 21.11
C SER A 265 -39.62 18.76 21.21
N SER A 266 -40.31 19.46 20.31
CA SER A 266 -40.88 20.80 20.42
C SER A 266 -40.31 21.83 21.40
N SER A 267 -39.99 22.99 20.80
CA SER A 267 -40.38 24.34 21.21
C SER A 267 -39.40 25.19 22.04
N PHE A 268 -38.52 25.92 21.35
CA PHE A 268 -38.11 27.24 21.81
C PHE A 268 -38.34 28.33 20.76
N LYS A 269 -39.30 29.16 21.13
CA LYS A 269 -39.76 30.43 20.59
C LYS A 269 -38.64 31.35 20.09
N ASN A 270 -38.88 31.91 18.91
CA ASN A 270 -38.43 33.23 18.45
C ASN A 270 -38.03 34.20 19.59
N LYS A 271 -36.76 34.62 19.63
CA LYS A 271 -36.38 35.93 20.20
C LYS A 271 -35.48 36.69 19.23
N LYS A 272 -36.12 37.69 18.62
CA LYS A 272 -35.56 38.76 17.79
C LYS A 272 -34.39 39.46 18.49
N PHE A 273 -33.23 39.53 17.84
CA PHE A 273 -32.27 40.60 18.12
C PHE A 273 -32.75 41.89 17.42
N LYS A 274 -33.10 42.88 18.25
CA LYS A 274 -33.56 44.21 17.86
C LYS A 274 -32.35 45.05 17.41
N LYS A 275 -32.37 45.48 16.14
CA LYS A 275 -31.65 46.68 15.65
C LYS A 275 -32.05 47.91 16.47
N LYS A 276 -31.08 48.68 16.95
CA LYS A 276 -31.25 50.12 17.24
C LYS A 276 -30.35 50.90 16.29
N GLY A 277 -30.98 51.69 15.42
CA GLY A 277 -30.31 52.61 14.51
C GLY A 277 -30.02 53.97 15.16
N GLY A 278 -28.85 54.53 14.83
CA GLY A 278 -28.54 55.95 14.95
C GLY A 278 -28.59 56.60 13.55
N LYS A 279 -29.26 57.76 13.48
CA LYS A 279 -29.67 58.50 12.27
C LYS A 279 -28.52 59.21 11.52
N LYS A 280 -28.71 59.31 10.20
CA LYS A 280 -28.01 60.16 9.20
C LYS A 280 -28.01 61.66 9.52
N LYS A 281 -26.94 62.37 9.12
CA LYS A 281 -26.92 63.71 8.45
C LYS A 281 -25.63 63.81 7.60
N LYS A 282 -25.68 63.72 6.26
CA LYS A 282 -25.88 64.77 5.21
C LYS A 282 -24.62 65.64 4.89
N LYS A 283 -24.05 65.36 3.70
CA LYS A 283 -23.46 66.24 2.65
C LYS A 283 -22.88 67.63 3.01
N LYS A 284 -21.65 67.91 2.52
CA LYS A 284 -21.29 68.79 1.37
C LYS A 284 -19.74 68.82 1.23
N LYS A 285 -19.17 68.50 0.06
CA LYS A 285 -18.63 69.44 -0.95
C LYS A 285 -17.81 70.60 -0.36
N LYS A 286 -16.49 70.60 -0.56
CA LYS A 286 -15.82 71.31 -1.66
C LYS A 286 -14.44 70.71 -1.87
#